data_AF-A0A7W0PNH4-F1
#
_entry.id   AF-A0A7W0PNH4-F1
#
_cell.length_a   1.000
_cell.length_b   1.000
_cell.length_c   1.000
_cell.angle_alpha   90.00
_cell.angle_beta   90.00
_cell.angle_gamma   90.00
#
_symmetry.space_group_name_H-M   'P 1'
#
loop_
_entity.id
_entity.type
_entity.pdbx_description
1 polymer ?
#
loop_
_entity_poly.entity_id
_entity_poly.type
_entity_poly.pdbx_seq_one_letter_code
_entity_poly.pdbx_strand_id
1 'polypeptide(L)'
;YQSVPTNPTPIPYMEGWYAGLDGSNIAQASNEWTGGNTNRYNNPEYDTLLNQARTETDPELLADLFIQMSDNASIPLVRVGAKVGVVNTLNEANLELGPFSYHYWNIANWNRIAE
;
A
#
# COMPACT_ATOMS: atom_id res chain seq x y z
N TYR A 1 -10.31 -5.04 6.00
CA TYR A 1 -9.25 -4.67 5.06
C TYR A 1 -9.13 -3.16 5.04
N GLN A 2 -7.97 -2.62 5.40
CA GLN A 2 -7.73 -1.19 5.23
C GLN A 2 -7.01 -1.00 3.90
N SER A 3 -7.57 -0.16 3.04
CA SER A 3 -6.99 0.24 1.76
C SER A 3 -5.98 1.38 1.99
N VAL A 4 -4.92 1.09 2.75
CA VAL A 4 -3.85 2.05 3.02
C VAL A 4 -2.51 1.47 2.55
N PRO A 5 -1.63 2.27 1.94
CA PRO A 5 -0.30 1.81 1.57
C PRO A 5 0.48 1.33 2.79
N THR A 6 1.06 0.14 2.69
CA THR A 6 1.92 -0.47 3.72
C THR A 6 3.40 -0.51 3.32
N ASN A 7 3.75 0.04 2.17
CA ASN A 7 5.11 0.10 1.63
C ASN A 7 5.46 1.58 1.33
N PRO A 8 6.71 2.03 1.60
CA PRO A 8 7.15 3.38 1.25
C PRO A 8 6.94 3.71 -0.23
N THR A 9 7.09 2.71 -1.09
CA THR A 9 6.78 2.78 -2.53
C THR A 9 5.43 2.09 -2.74
N PRO A 10 4.33 2.84 -2.92
CA PRO A 10 2.97 2.28 -2.94
C PRO A 10 2.62 1.52 -4.25
N ILE A 11 3.60 0.95 -4.97
CA ILE A 11 3.33 0.13 -6.17
C ILE A 11 2.35 -1.00 -5.88
N PRO A 12 2.53 -1.85 -4.84
CA PRO A 12 1.60 -2.95 -4.58
C PRO A 12 0.19 -2.46 -4.26
N TYR A 13 0.06 -1.24 -3.73
CA TYR A 13 -1.24 -0.63 -3.49
C TYR A 13 -1.90 -0.22 -4.82
N MET A 14 -1.15 0.40 -5.72
CA MET A 14 -1.63 0.81 -7.05
C MET A 14 -1.97 -0.38 -7.95
N GLU A 15 -1.36 -1.55 -7.74
CA GLU A 15 -1.70 -2.77 -8.50
C GLU A 15 -3.16 -3.21 -8.37
N GLY A 16 -3.88 -2.75 -7.34
CA GLY A 16 -5.31 -3.00 -7.16
C GLY A 16 -6.21 -2.46 -8.28
N TRP A 17 -5.71 -1.55 -9.12
CA TRP A 17 -6.41 -1.01 -10.29
C TRP A 17 -5.77 -1.39 -11.63
N TYR A 18 -4.67 -2.12 -11.62
CA TYR A 18 -3.97 -2.53 -12.83
C TYR A 18 -4.81 -3.50 -13.66
N ALA A 19 -5.10 -3.17 -14.92
CA ALA A 19 -5.89 -4.04 -15.79
C ALA A 19 -5.04 -5.15 -16.42
N GLY A 20 -3.78 -4.87 -16.72
CA GLY A 20 -2.89 -5.79 -17.41
C GLY A 20 -3.21 -5.93 -18.90
N LEU A 21 -2.31 -6.56 -19.65
CA LEU A 21 -2.51 -6.79 -21.08
C LEU A 21 -3.84 -7.50 -21.31
N ASP A 22 -4.67 -6.94 -22.19
CA ASP A 22 -6.01 -7.42 -22.53
C ASP A 22 -6.95 -7.62 -21.31
N GLY A 23 -6.72 -6.88 -20.21
CA GLY A 23 -7.53 -7.00 -19.00
C GLY A 23 -7.28 -8.28 -18.20
N SER A 24 -6.14 -8.95 -18.41
CA SER A 24 -5.80 -10.23 -17.77
C SER A 24 -5.77 -10.18 -16.23
N ASN A 25 -5.46 -9.02 -15.63
CA ASN A 25 -5.41 -8.83 -14.19
C ASN A 25 -6.75 -8.41 -13.57
N ILE A 26 -7.78 -8.13 -14.40
CA ILE A 26 -9.14 -7.90 -13.92
C ILE A 26 -9.72 -9.21 -13.39
N ALA A 27 -10.30 -9.21 -12.19
CA ALA A 27 -10.98 -10.40 -11.65
C ALA A 27 -12.24 -10.74 -12.48
N GLN A 28 -12.20 -11.84 -13.25
CA GLN A 28 -13.26 -12.23 -14.18
C GLN A 28 -13.40 -13.76 -14.32
N ALA A 29 -14.50 -14.22 -14.92
CA ALA A 29 -14.77 -15.66 -15.04
C ALA A 29 -13.72 -16.40 -15.89
N SER A 30 -13.19 -15.77 -16.94
CA SER A 30 -12.20 -16.39 -17.84
C SER A 30 -10.83 -16.63 -17.19
N ASN A 31 -10.51 -15.94 -16.08
CA ASN A 31 -9.31 -16.18 -15.27
C ASN A 31 -9.63 -16.76 -13.90
N GLU A 32 -10.80 -17.39 -13.76
CA GLU A 32 -11.24 -18.03 -12.50
C GLU A 32 -11.22 -17.07 -11.30
N TRP A 33 -11.41 -15.77 -11.55
CA TRP A 33 -11.37 -14.71 -10.55
C TRP A 33 -10.02 -14.52 -9.84
N THR A 34 -8.92 -14.95 -10.44
CA THR A 34 -7.57 -14.87 -9.84
C THR A 34 -6.90 -13.51 -10.00
N GLY A 35 -7.45 -12.61 -10.82
CA GLY A 35 -6.91 -11.26 -11.03
C GLY A 35 -6.94 -10.38 -9.79
N GLY A 36 -5.89 -9.57 -9.58
CA GLY A 36 -5.76 -8.68 -8.41
C GLY A 36 -6.66 -7.44 -8.47
N ASN A 37 -7.11 -7.04 -9.66
CA ASN A 37 -8.00 -5.89 -9.85
C ASN A 37 -9.46 -6.30 -9.68
N THR A 38 -9.91 -6.31 -8.43
CA THR A 38 -11.27 -6.68 -8.03
C THR A 38 -12.30 -5.60 -8.35
N ASN A 39 -11.85 -4.35 -8.47
CA ASN A 39 -12.72 -3.21 -8.83
C ASN A 39 -13.05 -3.20 -10.33
N ARG A 40 -12.36 -4.03 -11.13
CA ARG A 40 -12.48 -4.12 -12.59
C ARG A 40 -12.25 -2.79 -13.29
N TYR A 41 -11.36 -1.97 -12.72
CA TYR A 41 -10.94 -0.72 -13.35
C TYR A 41 -10.16 -1.03 -14.63
N ASN A 42 -10.44 -0.32 -15.72
CA ASN A 42 -9.78 -0.55 -17.00
C ASN A 42 -9.48 0.80 -17.67
N ASN A 43 -8.23 1.24 -17.56
CA ASN A 43 -7.74 2.47 -18.16
C ASN A 43 -6.31 2.26 -18.69
N PRO A 44 -6.09 2.33 -20.02
CA PRO A 44 -4.76 2.17 -20.62
C PRO A 44 -3.73 3.21 -20.16
N GLU A 45 -4.16 4.43 -19.83
CA GLU A 45 -3.27 5.49 -19.32
C GLU A 45 -2.77 5.13 -17.93
N TYR A 46 -3.66 4.62 -17.07
CA TYR A 46 -3.29 4.14 -15.73
C TYR A 46 -2.26 3.01 -15.79
N ASP A 47 -2.49 2.01 -16.65
CA ASP A 47 -1.57 0.90 -16.84
C ASP A 47 -0.19 1.38 -17.35
N THR A 48 -0.18 2.40 -18.21
CA THR A 48 1.06 3.04 -18.69
C THR A 48 1.82 3.73 -17.56
N LEU A 49 1.13 4.54 -16.75
CA LEU A 49 1.72 5.23 -15.60
C LEU A 49 2.27 4.24 -14.57
N LEU A 50 1.55 3.16 -14.28
CA LEU A 50 2.01 2.15 -13.33
C LEU A 50 3.22 1.37 -13.84
N ASN A 51 3.26 1.07 -15.15
CA ASN A 51 4.43 0.44 -15.77
C ASN A 51 5.66 1.36 -15.71
N GLN A 52 5.49 2.67 -15.91
CA GLN A 52 6.57 3.64 -15.75
C GLN A 52 7.05 3.70 -14.29
N ALA A 53 6.11 3.79 -13.33
CA ALA A 53 6.41 3.86 -11.91
C ALA A 53 7.20 2.64 -11.40
N ARG A 54 7.01 1.45 -11.98
CA ARG A 54 7.77 0.22 -11.65
C ARG A 54 9.26 0.31 -11.96
N THR A 55 9.65 1.17 -12.89
CA THR A 55 11.04 1.33 -13.32
C THR A 55 11.66 2.66 -12.92
N GLU A 56 10.86 3.58 -12.37
CA GLU A 56 11.33 4.88 -11.93
C GLU A 56 12.14 4.76 -10.64
N THR A 57 13.26 5.48 -10.58
CA THR A 57 14.19 5.48 -9.44
C THR A 57 14.27 6.83 -8.75
N ASP A 58 13.87 7.91 -9.44
CA ASP A 58 13.78 9.24 -8.85
C ASP A 58 12.52 9.33 -7.97
N PRO A 59 12.66 9.60 -6.66
CA PRO A 59 11.53 9.67 -5.75
C PRO A 59 10.56 10.82 -6.05
N GLU A 60 11.01 11.94 -6.62
CA GLU A 60 10.14 13.07 -6.96
C GLU A 60 9.29 12.73 -8.19
N LEU A 61 9.91 12.19 -9.24
CA LEU A 61 9.18 11.73 -10.43
C LEU A 61 8.20 10.60 -10.09
N LEU A 62 8.61 9.67 -9.23
CA LEU A 62 7.76 8.59 -8.77
C LEU A 62 6.53 9.11 -8.01
N ALA A 63 6.70 10.15 -7.17
CA ALA A 63 5.59 10.79 -6.48
C ALA A 63 4.59 11.43 -7.45
N ASP A 64 5.08 12.13 -8.48
CA ASP A 64 4.23 12.74 -9.51
C ASP A 64 3.43 11.71 -10.30
N LEU A 65 4.02 10.54 -10.60
CA LEU A 65 3.31 9.43 -11.24
C LEU A 65 2.16 8.91 -10.35
N PHE A 66 2.38 8.79 -9.03
CA PHE A 66 1.34 8.35 -8.11
C PHE A 66 0.20 9.35 -7.92
N ILE A 67 0.48 10.65 -8.00
CA ILE A 67 -0.55 11.69 -7.98
C ILE A 67 -1.45 11.54 -9.21
N GLN A 68 -0.86 11.45 -10.40
CA GLN A 68 -1.60 11.27 -11.67
C GLN A 68 -2.44 9.98 -11.68
N MET A 69 -1.90 8.89 -11.16
CA MET A 69 -2.66 7.63 -11.01
C MET A 69 -3.87 7.79 -10.08
N SER A 70 -3.70 8.50 -8.96
CA SER A 70 -4.73 8.61 -7.92
C SER A 70 -5.95 9.38 -8.42
N ASP A 71 -5.75 10.47 -9.17
CA ASP A 71 -6.83 11.30 -9.75
C ASP A 71 -7.78 10.51 -10.67
N ASN A 72 -7.30 9.41 -11.25
CA ASN A 72 -8.03 8.61 -12.21
C ASN A 72 -8.76 7.39 -11.62
N ALA A 73 -8.31 6.88 -10.47
CA ALA A 73 -8.67 5.54 -9.99
C ALA A 73 -9.41 5.52 -8.65
N SER A 74 -9.20 6.51 -7.77
CA SER A 74 -9.83 6.51 -6.45
C SER A 74 -9.93 7.91 -5.83
N ILE A 75 -10.99 8.16 -5.07
CA ILE A 75 -11.12 9.37 -4.26
C ILE A 75 -10.74 9.03 -2.82
N PRO A 76 -9.56 9.45 -2.32
CA PRO A 76 -9.17 9.22 -0.94
C PRO A 76 -10.03 10.06 0.01
N LEU A 77 -10.49 9.45 1.11
CA LEU A 77 -11.30 10.13 2.13
C LEU A 77 -10.48 10.53 3.36
N VAL A 78 -10.00 9.54 4.11
CA VAL A 78 -9.25 9.76 5.35
C VAL A 78 -8.26 8.63 5.59
N ARG A 79 -7.05 8.98 6.02
CA ARG A 79 -6.08 8.01 6.53
C ARG A 79 -6.33 7.80 8.03
N VAL A 80 -6.90 6.66 8.38
CA VAL A 80 -7.30 6.35 9.77
C VAL A 80 -6.14 5.96 10.70
N GLY A 81 -4.94 5.72 10.15
CA GLY A 81 -3.74 5.32 10.90
C GLY A 81 -3.79 3.87 11.42
N ALA A 82 -2.64 3.39 11.89
CA ALA A 82 -2.54 2.10 12.57
C ALA A 82 -3.03 2.22 14.02
N LYS A 83 -3.78 1.23 14.50
CA LYS A 83 -4.25 1.15 15.89
C LYS A 83 -3.47 0.06 16.60
N VAL A 84 -2.75 0.42 17.67
CA VAL A 84 -1.94 -0.52 18.47
C VAL A 84 -2.36 -0.43 19.93
N GLY A 85 -2.57 -1.58 20.56
CA GLY A 85 -2.74 -1.70 22.00
C GLY A 85 -1.55 -2.42 22.61
N VAL A 86 -0.98 -1.86 23.68
CA VAL A 86 0.15 -2.45 24.41
C VAL A 86 -0.16 -2.50 25.91
N VAL A 87 0.52 -3.38 26.65
CA VAL A 87 0.38 -3.44 28.11
C VAL A 87 1.01 -2.20 28.75
N ASN A 88 0.38 -1.63 29.79
CA ASN A 88 0.84 -0.39 30.45
C ASN A 88 2.25 -0.48 31.06
N THR A 89 2.74 -1.69 31.30
CA THR A 89 4.09 -1.90 31.84
C THR A 89 5.16 -1.93 30.75
N LEU A 90 4.81 -1.85 29.47
CA LEU A 90 5.79 -1.84 28.38
C LEU A 90 6.42 -0.46 28.24
N ASN A 91 7.73 -0.40 28.08
CA ASN A 91 8.43 0.84 27.82
C ASN A 91 8.10 1.35 26.40
N GLU A 92 7.24 2.37 26.31
CA GLU A 92 6.76 2.95 25.06
C GLU A 92 7.89 3.47 24.17
N ALA A 93 8.98 3.98 24.77
CA ALA A 93 10.13 4.49 24.02
C ALA A 93 10.82 3.40 23.17
N ASN A 94 10.66 2.13 23.53
CA ASN A 94 11.28 1.00 22.83
C ASN A 94 10.36 0.36 21.79
N LEU A 95 9.11 0.83 21.62
CA LEU A 95 8.20 0.29 20.62
C LEU A 95 8.60 0.67 19.19
N GLU A 96 9.20 1.84 19.00
CA GLU A 96 9.64 2.40 17.70
C GLU A 96 8.67 2.09 16.54
N LEU A 97 7.37 2.39 16.71
CA LEU A 97 6.35 2.05 15.72
C LEU A 97 6.60 2.84 14.41
N GLY A 98 6.78 2.10 13.31
CA GLY A 98 6.97 2.67 11.98
C GLY A 98 5.70 2.63 11.12
N PRO A 99 5.51 3.57 10.18
CA PRO A 99 4.36 3.58 9.26
C PRO A 99 4.38 2.44 8.23
N PHE A 100 5.54 1.84 7.97
CA PHE A 100 5.75 0.80 6.97
C PHE A 100 6.48 -0.44 7.52
N SER A 101 6.48 -0.59 8.85
CA SER A 101 7.13 -1.70 9.55
C SER A 101 6.10 -2.48 10.34
N TYR A 102 6.30 -3.80 10.47
CA TYR A 102 5.52 -4.57 11.44
C TYR A 102 5.73 -4.01 12.85
N HIS A 103 4.70 -4.00 13.67
CA HIS A 103 4.82 -3.47 15.05
C HIS A 103 5.91 -4.16 15.87
N TYR A 104 6.24 -5.42 15.57
CA TYR A 104 7.26 -6.21 16.28
C TYR A 104 8.64 -6.20 15.61
N TRP A 105 8.91 -5.31 14.65
CA TRP A 105 10.18 -5.30 13.90
C TRP A 105 11.42 -5.16 14.81
N ASN A 106 11.29 -4.49 15.95
CA ASN A 106 12.35 -4.26 16.92
C ASN A 106 12.09 -4.95 18.28
N ILE A 107 11.30 -6.03 18.32
CA ILE A 107 10.86 -6.69 19.56
C ILE A 107 12.00 -7.07 20.51
N ALA A 108 13.21 -7.28 19.98
CA ALA A 108 14.41 -7.55 20.77
C ALA A 108 14.78 -6.42 21.76
N ASN A 109 14.36 -5.18 21.48
CA ASN A 109 14.63 -4.02 22.33
C ASN A 109 13.56 -3.81 23.41
N TRP A 110 12.47 -4.59 23.37
CA TRP A 110 11.32 -4.36 24.23
C TRP A 110 11.62 -4.78 25.68
N ASN A 111 11.33 -3.89 26.61
CA ASN A 111 11.44 -4.14 28.04
C ASN A 111 10.28 -3.50 28.79
N ARG A 112 10.09 -3.93 30.04
CA ARG A 112 9.10 -3.33 30.93
C ARG A 112 9.70 -2.17 31.71
N ILE A 113 8.89 -1.15 31.97
CA ILE A 113 9.18 -0.20 33.05
C ILE A 113 8.93 -0.90 34.39
N ALA A 114 9.71 -0.57 35.41
CA ALA A 114 9.41 -0.99 36.77
C ALA A 114 8.06 -0.38 37.20
N GLU A 115 7.29 -1.10 38.01
CA GLU A 115 6.13 -0.51 38.70
C GLU A 115 6.58 0.58 39.69
#